data_AF-A0A6P2KXR6-F1
#
_entry.id   AF-A0A6P2KXR6-F1
#
_cell.length_a   1.000
_cell.length_b   1.000
_cell.length_c   1.000
_cell.angle_alpha   90.00
_cell.angle_beta   90.00
_cell.angle_gamma   90.00
#
_symmetry.space_group_name_H-M   'P 1'
#
loop_
_entity.id
_entity.type
_entity.pdbx_description
1 polymer ?
#
loop_
_entity_poly.entity_id
_entity_poly.type
_entity_poly.pdbx_seq_one_letter_code
_entity_poly.pdbx_strand_id
1 'polypeptide(L)' 'MGIIKISEHMHERLRSTSTALSRSINAQAEHWLRVGMLAELNPSLSYGDICRMLIETEARGGDARPTESVAHGIEQVA' A
#
# COMPACT_ATOMS: atom_id res chain seq x y z
N MET A 1 3.82 14.05 7.26
CA MET A 1 3.07 12.84 7.65
C MET A 1 1.60 13.20 7.69
N GLY A 2 0.76 12.60 6.83
CA GLY A 2 -0.69 12.80 6.88
C GLY A 2 -1.31 11.86 7.91
N ILE A 3 -2.16 12.38 8.80
CA ILE A 3 -2.92 11.56 9.77
C ILE A 3 -4.26 11.22 9.13
N ILE A 4 -4.53 9.92 8.95
CA ILE A 4 -5.82 9.44 8.47
C ILE A 4 -6.67 9.05 9.68
N LYS A 5 -7.88 9.61 9.80
CA LYS A 5 -8.86 9.20 10.80
C LYS A 5 -9.66 8.01 10.29
N ILE A 6 -9.83 7.01 11.15
CA ILE A 6 -10.67 5.82 10.91
C ILE A 6 -11.65 5.65 12.08
N SER A 7 -12.68 4.84 11.89
CA SER A 7 -13.62 4.53 12.97
C SER A 7 -12.97 3.68 14.07
N GLU A 8 -13.47 3.79 15.31
CA GLU A 8 -12.95 3.03 16.46
C GLU A 8 -12.99 1.52 16.19
N HIS A 9 -14.10 1.05 15.64
CA HIS A 9 -14.26 -0.34 15.25
C HIS A 9 -13.20 -0.81 14.23
N MET A 10 -12.79 0.05 13.28
CA MET A 10 -11.70 -0.30 12.36
C MET A 10 -10.34 -0.34 13.08
N HIS A 11 -10.13 0.57 14.02
CA HIS A 11 -8.92 0.60 14.85
C HIS A 11 -8.81 -0.66 15.73
N GLU A 12 -9.90 -1.15 16.31
CA GLU A 12 -9.95 -2.43 17.03
C GLU A 12 -9.61 -3.62 16.13
N ARG A 13 -10.17 -3.67 14.90
CA ARG A 13 -9.83 -4.72 13.92
C ARG A 13 -8.36 -4.70 13.55
N LEU A 14 -7.77 -3.51 13.34
CA LEU A 14 -6.34 -3.35 13.08
C LEU A 14 -5.50 -3.86 14.26
N ARG A 15 -5.87 -3.50 15.50
CA ARG A 15 -5.17 -3.95 16.70
C ARG A 15 -5.19 -5.47 16.84
N SER A 16 -6.36 -6.09 16.68
CA SER A 16 -6.50 -7.56 16.76
C SER A 16 -5.70 -8.28 15.67
N THR A 17 -5.86 -7.84 14.41
CA THR A 17 -5.20 -8.46 13.25
C THR A 17 -3.69 -8.28 13.28
N SER A 18 -3.21 -7.08 13.64
CA SER A 18 -1.77 -6.80 13.74
C SER A 18 -1.09 -7.68 14.79
N THR A 19 -1.75 -7.92 15.93
CA THR A 19 -1.28 -8.86 16.95
C THR A 19 -1.22 -10.28 16.40
N ALA A 20 -2.28 -10.75 15.74
CA ALA A 20 -2.35 -12.09 15.17
C ALA A 20 -1.32 -12.34 14.07
N LEU A 21 -0.99 -11.31 13.28
CA LEU A 21 -0.06 -11.38 12.14
C LEU A 21 1.33 -10.81 12.47
N SER A 22 1.63 -10.66 13.77
CA SER A 22 2.94 -10.25 14.31
C SER A 22 3.56 -9.04 13.62
N ARG A 23 2.77 -7.98 13.42
CA ARG A 23 3.21 -6.71 12.81
C ARG A 23 2.72 -5.50 13.61
N SER A 24 3.29 -4.32 13.35
CA SER A 24 2.78 -3.09 13.98
C SER A 24 1.38 -2.73 13.45
N ILE A 25 0.62 -1.95 14.22
CA ILE A 25 -0.70 -1.45 13.78
C ILE A 25 -0.58 -0.66 12.47
N ASN A 26 0.45 0.17 12.33
CA ASN A 26 0.68 0.96 11.13
C ASN A 26 1.04 0.06 9.93
N ALA A 27 1.90 -0.94 10.12
CA ALA A 27 2.23 -1.90 9.07
C ALA A 27 1.01 -2.73 8.63
N GLN A 28 0.10 -3.05 9.56
CA GLN A 28 -1.16 -3.70 9.23
C GLN A 28 -2.09 -2.79 8.42
N ALA A 29 -2.18 -1.51 8.81
CA ALA A 29 -2.98 -0.54 8.08
C ALA A 29 -2.45 -0.33 6.66
N GLU A 30 -1.13 -0.14 6.52
CA GLU A 30 -0.47 0.00 5.23
C GLU A 30 -0.70 -1.24 4.34
N HIS A 31 -0.57 -2.45 4.89
CA HIS A 31 -0.83 -3.67 4.14
C HIS A 31 -2.27 -3.71 3.59
N TRP A 32 -3.28 -3.40 4.40
CA TRP A 32 -4.67 -3.35 3.93
C TRP A 32 -4.89 -2.27 2.86
N LEU A 33 -4.27 -1.10 3.01
CA LEU A 33 -4.34 -0.03 2.01
C LEU A 33 -3.71 -0.47 0.68
N ARG A 34 -2.53 -1.11 0.72
CA ARG A 34 -1.84 -1.60 -0.49
C ARG A 34 -2.62 -2.72 -1.16
N VAL A 35 -3.17 -3.66 -0.39
CA VAL A 35 -4.05 -4.72 -0.94
C VAL A 35 -5.29 -4.11 -1.58
N GLY A 36 -5.98 -3.19 -0.90
CA GLY A 36 -7.19 -2.53 -1.42
C GLY A 36 -6.93 -1.76 -2.71
N MET A 37 -5.85 -0.97 -2.74
CA MET A 37 -5.43 -0.24 -3.94
C MET A 37 -5.11 -1.19 -5.11
N LEU A 38 -4.37 -2.27 -4.85
CA LEU A 38 -4.03 -3.24 -5.90
C LEU A 38 -5.25 -3.99 -6.42
N ALA A 39 -6.20 -4.34 -5.54
CA ALA A 39 -7.45 -4.97 -5.93
C ALA A 39 -8.32 -4.05 -6.79
N GLU A 40 -8.39 -2.76 -6.44
CA GLU A 40 -9.13 -1.74 -7.21
C GLU A 40 -8.52 -1.55 -8.61
N LEU A 41 -7.18 -1.46 -8.70
CA LEU A 41 -6.48 -1.25 -9.97
C LEU A 41 -6.42 -2.52 -10.84
N ASN A 42 -6.56 -3.70 -10.24
CA ASN A 42 -6.44 -4.97 -10.94
C ASN A 42 -7.60 -5.93 -10.55
N PRO A 43 -8.85 -5.67 -10.99
CA PRO A 43 -10.02 -6.43 -10.54
C PRO A 43 -10.00 -7.92 -10.91
N SER A 44 -9.17 -8.32 -11.88
CA SER A 44 -9.02 -9.72 -12.32
C SER A 44 -8.03 -10.53 -11.48
N LEU A 45 -7.22 -9.88 -10.64
CA LEU A 45 -6.23 -10.58 -9.83
C LEU A 45 -6.89 -11.19 -8.59
N SER A 46 -6.45 -12.41 -8.26
CA SER A 46 -6.84 -13.02 -7.00
C SER A 46 -6.08 -12.39 -5.82
N TYR A 47 -6.61 -12.54 -4.61
CA TYR A 47 -5.89 -12.13 -3.40
C TYR A 47 -4.49 -12.75 -3.31
N GLY A 48 -4.34 -14.01 -3.73
CA GLY A 48 -3.05 -14.69 -3.75
C GLY A 48 -2.04 -14.04 -4.69
N ASP A 49 -2.49 -13.57 -5.85
CA ASP A 49 -1.63 -12.86 -6.82
C ASP A 49 -1.20 -11.50 -6.28
N ILE A 50 -2.13 -10.76 -5.66
CA ILE A 50 -1.84 -9.50 -4.97
C ILE A 50 -0.78 -9.70 -3.88
N CYS A 51 -0.93 -10.75 -3.05
CA CYS A 51 0.06 -11.08 -2.03
C CYS A 51 1.44 -11.40 -2.63
N ARG A 52 1.49 -12.13 -3.74
CA ARG A 52 2.75 -12.43 -4.43
C ARG A 52 3.44 -11.16 -4.91
N MET A 53 2.69 -10.25 -5.55
CA MET A 53 3.22 -8.95 -6.00
C MET A 53 3.78 -8.11 -4.83
N LEU A 54 3.10 -8.11 -3.68
CA LEU A 54 3.58 -7.39 -2.49
C LEU A 54 4.91 -7.97 -1.98
N ILE A 55 5.02 -9.30 -1.89
CA ILE A 55 6.26 -9.97 -1.47
C ILE A 55 7.41 -9.65 -2.43
N GLU A 56 7.17 -9.71 -3.73
CA GLU A 56 8.16 -9.38 -4.76
C GLU A 56 8.59 -7.91 -4.69
N THR A 57 7.67 -7.00 -4.39
CA THR A 57 7.96 -5.56 -4.23
C THR A 57 8.86 -5.31 -3.02
N GLU A 58 8.58 -5.95 -1.88
CA GLU A 58 9.42 -5.83 -0.68
C GLU A 58 10.80 -6.45 -0.89
N ALA A 59 10.88 -7.61 -1.54
CA ALA A 59 12.15 -8.27 -1.88
C ALA A 59 13.05 -7.41 -2.79
N ARG A 60 12.47 -6.54 -3.62
CA ARG A 60 13.18 -5.60 -4.49
C ARG A 60 13.61 -4.30 -3.79
N GLY A 61 13.41 -4.19 -2.48
CA GLY A 61 13.83 -3.02 -1.70
C GLY A 61 12.73 -2.00 -1.42
N GLY A 62 11.45 -2.43 -1.46
CA GLY A 62 10.37 -1.74 -0.75
C GLY A 62 10.21 -0.26 -1.09
N ASP A 63 10.07 0.08 -2.37
CA ASP A 63 9.59 1.41 -2.76
C ASP A 63 8.93 1.34 -4.15
N ALA A 64 7.74 0.73 -4.22
CA ALA A 64 6.82 1.04 -5.31
C ALA A 64 6.25 2.43 -5.05
N ARG A 65 7.07 3.48 -5.17
CA ARG A 65 6.53 4.81 -5.41
C ARG A 65 5.65 4.67 -6.63
N PRO A 66 4.39 5.13 -6.61
CA PRO A 66 3.73 5.46 -7.86
C PRO A 66 4.74 6.30 -8.61
N THR A 67 5.17 5.86 -9.80
CA THR A 67 6.00 6.69 -10.66
C THR A 67 5.20 7.95 -10.91
N GLU A 68 5.46 9.00 -10.12
CA GLU A 68 5.19 10.36 -10.54
C GLU A 68 6.00 10.48 -11.82
N SER A 69 5.32 10.29 -12.95
CA SER A 69 5.81 10.70 -14.24
C SER A 69 5.92 12.22 -14.16
N VAL A 70 7.06 12.69 -13.63
CA VAL A 70 7.44 14.08 -13.73
C VAL A 70 7.81 14.29 -15.20
N ALA A 71 6.79 14.50 -16.02
CA ALA A 71 6.92 15.18 -17.28
C ALA A 71 7.24 16.64 -16.97
N HIS A 72 8.46 16.92 -16.52
CA HIS A 72 9.01 18.26 -16.64
C HIS A 72 9.53 18.36 -18.07
N GLY A 73 8.64 18.79 -18.96
CA GLY A 73 9.02 19.26 -20.28
C GLY A 73 10.08 20.34 -20.12
N ILE A 74 11.24 20.06 -20.68
CA ILE A 74 12.32 21.01 -20.89
C ILE A 74 11.78 22.10 -21.81
N GLU A 75 11.52 23.29 -21.30
CA GLU A 75 11.53 24.52 -22.10
C GLU A 75 12.76 25.34 -21.72
N GLN A 76 13.90 24.95 -22.31
CA GLN A 76 15.01 25.85 -22.59
C GLN A 76 15.03 26.13 -24.09
N VAL A 77 14.31 27.16 -24.54
CA VAL A 77 14.48 27.90 -25.81
C VAL A 77 13.70 29.22 -25.62
N ALA A 78 14.17 30.44 -25.81
CA ALA A 78 15.34 31.04 -26.44
C ALA A 78 15.80 32.27 -25.62
#